data_AF-A0ABD2W967-F1
#
_entry.id   AF-A0ABD2W967-F1
#
_cell.length_a   1.000
_cell.length_b   1.000
_cell.length_c   1.000
_cell.angle_alpha   90.00
_cell.angle_beta   90.00
_cell.angle_gamma   90.00
#
_symmetry.space_group_name_H-M   'P 1'
#
loop_
_entity.id
_entity.type
_entity.pdbx_description
1 polymer ?
#
loop_
_entity_poly.entity_id
_entity_poly.type
_entity_poly.pdbx_seq_one_letter_code
_entity_poly.pdbx_strand_id
1 'polypeptide(L)'
;MEAPETRPAPKPGKPSDEPSSYRPLCMLDMASKILKRIICDRVEAFTERPGGLSERHYGFRKGRSTIDAIEDVISTAREAIGGKR
;
A
#
# COMPACT_ATOMS: atom_id res chain seq x y z
N MET A 1 13.59 27.51 19.35
CA MET A 1 13.45 26.11 19.78
C MET A 1 13.45 25.28 18.51
N GLU A 2 14.64 24.84 18.09
CA GLU A 2 14.75 23.96 16.92
C GLU A 2 14.02 22.65 17.20
N ALA A 3 13.21 22.20 16.24
CA ALA A 3 12.61 20.88 16.30
C ALA A 3 13.73 19.83 16.23
N PRO A 4 13.65 18.73 17.01
CA PRO A 4 14.66 17.68 16.95
C PRO A 4 14.75 17.12 15.53
N GLU A 5 15.95 17.07 14.95
CA GLU A 5 16.20 16.46 13.64
C GLU A 5 15.83 14.96 13.68
N THR A 6 14.68 14.61 13.11
CA THR A 6 14.27 13.22 12.93
C THR A 6 15.03 12.62 11.75
N ARG A 7 16.14 11.94 12.00
CA ARG A 7 16.89 11.23 10.96
C ARG A 7 16.08 10.05 10.40
N PRO A 8 15.98 9.88 9.06
CA PRO A 8 15.28 8.76 8.45
C PRO A 8 15.92 7.42 8.86
N ALA A 9 15.10 6.39 9.08
CA ALA A 9 15.61 5.05 9.36
C ALA A 9 16.07 4.35 8.05
N PRO A 10 17.23 3.68 8.04
CA PRO A 10 17.66 2.88 6.89
C PRO A 10 16.80 1.62 6.75
N LYS A 11 16.72 1.10 5.52
CA LYS A 11 16.11 -0.19 5.18
C LYS A 11 16.79 -1.28 6.01
N PRO A 12 16.04 -2.25 6.55
CA PRO A 12 16.62 -3.39 7.25
C PRO A 12 17.69 -4.08 6.41
N GLY A 13 18.84 -4.36 7.01
CA GLY A 13 19.95 -5.08 6.37
C GLY A 13 20.76 -4.27 5.34
N LYS A 14 20.62 -2.94 5.28
CA LYS A 14 21.39 -2.08 4.37
C LYS A 14 22.34 -1.13 5.11
N PRO A 15 23.51 -0.79 4.53
CA PRO A 15 24.48 0.11 5.15
C PRO A 15 23.93 1.54 5.29
N SER A 16 24.12 2.19 6.44
CA SER A 16 23.61 3.55 6.70
C SER A 16 24.24 4.64 5.83
N ASP A 17 25.37 4.33 5.20
CA ASP A 17 26.22 5.33 4.54
C ASP A 17 25.85 5.52 3.07
N GLU A 18 24.94 4.68 2.54
CA GLU A 18 24.42 4.80 1.20
C GLU A 18 23.05 5.50 1.18
N PRO A 19 22.84 6.51 0.31
CA PRO A 19 21.52 7.11 0.10
C PRO A 19 20.46 6.09 -0.33
N SER A 20 20.88 5.03 -1.04
CA SER A 20 20.03 3.92 -1.50
C SER A 20 19.38 3.13 -0.36
N SER A 21 19.95 3.23 0.83
CA SER A 21 19.51 2.52 2.04
C SER A 21 18.29 3.14 2.66
N TYR A 22 17.91 4.38 2.33
CA TYR A 22 16.75 5.02 2.96
C TYR A 22 15.49 4.92 2.10
N ARG A 23 14.35 5.18 2.74
CA ARG A 23 13.06 5.47 2.08
C ARG A 23 12.60 6.82 2.61
N PRO A 24 12.89 7.94 1.91
CA PRO A 24 12.47 9.25 2.40
C PRO A 24 10.95 9.26 2.55
N LEU A 25 10.48 9.58 3.76
CA LEU A 25 9.07 9.73 4.08
C LEU A 25 8.82 11.19 4.43
N CYS A 26 7.82 11.80 3.79
CA CYS A 26 7.39 13.14 4.15
C CYS A 26 6.52 13.07 5.41
N MET A 27 7.01 13.62 6.51
CA MET A 27 6.19 13.81 7.71
C MET A 27 5.29 15.03 7.51
N LEU A 28 4.00 14.76 7.30
CA LEU A 28 2.99 15.81 7.18
C LEU A 28 2.66 16.39 8.57
N ASP A 29 2.45 17.71 8.61
CA ASP A 29 1.89 18.39 9.76
C ASP A 29 0.42 17.97 10.00
N MET A 30 -0.16 18.43 11.12
CA MET A 30 -1.51 18.02 11.52
C MET A 30 -2.60 18.50 10.55
N ALA A 31 -2.51 19.72 10.04
CA ALA A 31 -3.49 20.24 9.08
C ALA A 31 -3.40 19.46 7.76
N SER A 32 -2.19 19.19 7.27
CA SER A 32 -1.98 18.36 6.07
C SER A 32 -2.49 16.92 6.25
N LYS A 33 -2.35 16.31 7.43
CA LYS A 33 -2.91 14.99 7.74
C LYS A 33 -4.44 14.99 7.69
N ILE A 34 -5.09 16.03 8.20
CA ILE A 34 -6.55 16.18 8.14
C ILE A 34 -7.00 16.33 6.69
N LEU A 35 -6.35 17.20 5.91
CA LEU A 35 -6.66 17.38 4.49
C LEU A 35 -6.47 16.07 3.71
N LYS A 36 -5.36 15.36 3.94
CA LYS A 36 -5.11 14.04 3.37
C LYS A 36 -6.27 13.09 3.64
N ARG A 37 -6.78 13.04 4.87
CA ARG A 37 -7.91 12.16 5.22
C ARG A 37 -9.15 12.46 4.39
N ILE A 38 -9.52 13.73 4.26
CA ILE A 38 -10.67 14.17 3.45
C ILE A 38 -10.50 13.75 1.98
N ILE A 39 -9.29 13.93 1.42
CA ILE A 39 -8.99 13.54 0.05
C ILE A 39 -9.06 12.01 -0.12
N CYS A 40 -8.46 11.24 0.80
CA CYS A 40 -8.51 9.78 0.78
C CYS A 40 -9.95 9.27 0.79
N ASP A 41 -10.81 9.78 1.68
CA ASP A 41 -12.20 9.35 1.78
C ASP A 41 -12.98 9.60 0.48
N ARG A 42 -12.70 10.71 -0.22
CA ARG A 42 -13.31 11.03 -1.53
C ARG A 42 -12.81 10.12 -2.64
N VAL A 43 -11.51 9.85 -2.68
CA VAL A 43 -10.90 8.95 -3.69
C VAL A 43 -11.44 7.54 -3.51
N GLU A 44 -11.46 7.03 -2.27
CA GLU A 44 -12.02 5.71 -1.96
C GLU A 44 -13.48 5.58 -2.41
N ALA A 45 -14.31 6.59 -2.11
CA ALA A 45 -15.72 6.59 -2.52
C ALA A 45 -15.92 6.64 -4.04
N PHE A 46 -14.94 7.11 -4.81
CA PHE A 46 -14.95 7.08 -6.27
C PHE A 46 -14.47 5.72 -6.80
N THR A 47 -13.38 5.21 -6.25
CA THR A 47 -12.72 3.97 -6.71
C THR A 47 -13.50 2.70 -6.39
N GLU A 48 -14.33 2.71 -5.34
CA GLU A 48 -15.19 1.58 -4.96
C GLU A 48 -16.52 1.51 -5.73
N ARG A 49 -16.78 2.44 -6.65
CA ARG A 49 -17.98 2.39 -7.49
C ARG A 49 -17.88 1.24 -8.50
N PRO A 50 -19.02 0.73 -9.01
CA PRO A 50 -19.01 -0.23 -10.10
C PRO A 50 -18.17 0.28 -11.29
N GLY A 51 -17.23 -0.55 -11.76
CA GLY A 51 -16.29 -0.19 -12.83
C GLY A 51 -15.10 0.69 -12.40
N GLY A 52 -14.92 0.92 -11.09
CA GLY A 52 -13.78 1.62 -10.52
C GLY A 52 -12.52 0.73 -10.51
N LEU A 53 -12.20 0.14 -9.36
CA LEU A 53 -11.06 -0.78 -9.24
C LEU A 53 -11.40 -2.19 -9.74
N SER A 54 -10.39 -2.89 -10.24
CA SER A 54 -10.49 -4.32 -10.54
C SER A 54 -10.79 -5.13 -9.27
N GLU A 55 -11.58 -6.19 -9.39
CA GLU A 55 -11.79 -7.15 -8.30
C GLU A 55 -10.50 -7.86 -7.86
N ARG A 56 -9.48 -7.92 -8.73
CA ARG A 56 -8.15 -8.45 -8.42
C ARG A 56 -7.19 -7.39 -7.85
N HIS A 57 -7.68 -6.19 -7.50
CA HIS A 57 -6.91 -5.19 -6.78
C HIS A 57 -7.11 -5.36 -5.27
N TYR A 58 -6.07 -5.82 -4.57
CA TYR A 58 -6.13 -6.12 -3.14
C TYR A 58 -5.38 -5.10 -2.25
N GLY A 59 -4.38 -4.42 -2.81
CA GLY A 59 -3.59 -3.44 -2.07
C GLY A 59 -4.39 -2.19 -1.70
N PHE A 60 -4.20 -1.70 -0.48
CA PHE A 60 -4.77 -0.43 0.01
C PHE A 60 -6.30 -0.31 -0.13
N ARG A 61 -7.00 -1.46 -0.17
CA ARG A 61 -8.45 -1.53 -0.33
C ARG A 61 -9.09 -2.02 0.96
N LYS A 62 -10.19 -1.41 1.37
CA LYS A 62 -10.91 -1.82 2.60
C LYS A 62 -11.44 -3.24 2.43
N GLY A 63 -11.26 -4.08 3.46
CA GLY A 63 -11.74 -5.47 3.46
C GLY A 63 -10.99 -6.40 2.51
N ARG A 64 -9.87 -5.97 1.92
CA ARG A 64 -8.96 -6.83 1.14
C ARG A 64 -7.56 -6.78 1.75
N SER A 65 -6.81 -7.85 1.55
CA SER A 65 -5.48 -8.05 2.10
C SER A 65 -4.59 -8.83 1.13
N THR A 66 -3.32 -8.95 1.47
CA THR A 66 -2.40 -9.82 0.72
C THR A 66 -2.75 -11.29 0.84
N ILE A 67 -3.52 -11.71 1.86
CA ILE A 67 -3.99 -13.09 2.00
C ILE A 67 -4.98 -13.41 0.87
N ASP A 68 -5.97 -12.53 0.66
CA ASP A 68 -6.95 -12.68 -0.44
C ASP A 68 -6.27 -12.79 -1.81
N ALA A 69 -5.22 -12.00 -2.02
CA ALA A 69 -4.43 -12.03 -3.26
C ALA A 69 -3.72 -13.39 -3.46
N ILE A 70 -3.13 -13.94 -2.40
CA ILE A 70 -2.44 -15.23 -2.44
C ILE A 70 -3.45 -16.36 -2.67
N GLU A 71 -4.61 -16.30 -2.02
CA GLU A 71 -5.68 -17.28 -2.20
C GLU A 71 -6.19 -17.31 -3.65
N ASP A 72 -6.41 -16.14 -4.28
CA ASP A 72 -6.82 -16.06 -5.69
C ASP A 72 -5.79 -16.71 -6.62
N VAL A 73 -4.49 -16.46 -6.38
CA VAL A 73 -3.39 -17.04 -7.16
C VAL A 73 -3.36 -18.57 -6.99
N ILE A 74 -3.48 -19.07 -5.76
CA ILE A 74 -3.47 -20.52 -5.48
C ILE A 74 -4.68 -21.20 -6.11
N SER A 75 -5.88 -20.59 -6.01
CA SER A 75 -7.10 -21.14 -6.62
C SER A 75 -6.94 -21.23 -8.13
N THR A 76 -6.50 -20.14 -8.76
CA THR A 76 -6.25 -20.09 -10.22
C THR A 76 -5.25 -21.16 -10.65
N ALA A 77 -4.16 -21.35 -9.90
CA ALA A 77 -3.16 -22.37 -10.20
C ALA A 77 -3.72 -23.80 -10.09
N ARG A 78 -4.55 -24.08 -9.08
CA ARG A 78 -5.19 -25.40 -8.90
C ARG A 78 -6.17 -25.72 -10.02
N GLU A 79 -6.97 -24.74 -10.44
CA GLU A 79 -7.89 -24.90 -11.57
C GLU A 79 -7.13 -25.21 -12.87
N ALA A 80 -6.03 -24.48 -13.14
CA ALA A 80 -5.20 -24.71 -14.31
C ALA A 80 -4.54 -26.11 -14.32
N ILE A 81 -4.19 -26.66 -13.16
CA ILE A 81 -3.61 -28.00 -13.02
C ILE A 81 -4.70 -29.09 -13.13
N GLY A 82 -5.88 -28.85 -12.57
CA GLY A 82 -7.00 -29.80 -12.54
C GLY A 82 -7.83 -29.85 -13.82
N GLY A 83 -7.77 -28.79 -14.65
CA GLY A 83 -8.37 -28.77 -15.98
C GLY A 83 -7.68 -29.78 -16.90
N LYS A 84 -8.37 -30.87 -17.24
CA LYS A 84 -8.02 -31.64 -18.45
C LYS A 84 -8.09 -30.68 -19.64
N ARG A 85 -7.03 -30.69 -20.45
CA ARG A 85 -6.94 -29.99 -21.74
C ARG A 85 -8.20 -30.09 -22.56
#